data_AF-A0A814Z3L8-F1
#
_entry.id   AF-A0A814Z3L8-F1
#
_cell.length_a   1.000
_cell.length_b   1.000
_cell.length_c   1.000
_cell.angle_alpha   90.00
_cell.angle_beta   90.00
_cell.angle_gamma   90.00
#
_symmetry.space_group_name_H-M   'P 1'
#
loop_
_entity.id
_entity.type
_entity.pdbx_description
1 polymer ?
#
loop_
_entity_poly.entity_id
_entity_poly.type
_entity_poly.pdbx_seq_one_letter_code
_entity_poly.pdbx_strand_id
1 'polypeptide(L)'
;MTHMINRRLTREAIDRLRPHYIRRISLSCGDILGLFAKVTIMMNNEKRFNFDDMMKLANEDNYNLTGLSKEQFDHLMTMLSTLNLRNSPYRSNRTAVACLLAKMRLGISNRVLASVFQLPSKRSVSSAIASTRSELVTISFVPIIWVLGIKRNG
;
A
#
# COMPACT_ATOMS: atom_id res chain seq x y z
N MET A 1 25.41 41.62 -15.67
CA MET A 1 25.96 40.25 -15.77
C MET A 1 24.95 39.36 -16.47
N THR A 2 25.26 38.89 -17.67
CA THR A 2 24.39 38.05 -18.50
C THR A 2 24.54 36.59 -18.07
N HIS A 3 23.48 35.99 -17.57
CA HIS A 3 23.47 34.59 -17.06
C HIS A 3 23.37 33.55 -18.19
N MET A 4 23.10 34.01 -19.42
CA MET A 4 23.03 33.19 -20.63
C MET A 4 23.77 33.85 -21.80
N ILE A 5 24.51 33.05 -22.56
CA ILE A 5 25.17 33.43 -23.82
C ILE A 5 24.91 32.30 -24.82
N ASN A 6 24.49 32.63 -26.05
CA ASN A 6 24.19 31.65 -27.10
C ASN A 6 23.26 30.50 -26.64
N ARG A 7 22.20 30.85 -25.91
CA ARG A 7 21.24 29.91 -25.28
C ARG A 7 21.86 28.89 -24.30
N ARG A 8 23.10 29.10 -23.86
CA ARG A 8 23.76 28.30 -22.83
C ARG A 8 23.96 29.14 -21.57
N LEU A 9 23.75 28.52 -20.40
CA LEU A 9 24.11 29.13 -19.13
C LEU A 9 25.62 29.36 -19.10
N THR A 10 26.03 30.51 -18.59
CA THR A 10 27.46 30.78 -18.36
C THR A 10 27.98 29.89 -17.24
N ARG A 11 29.31 29.61 -17.22
CA ARG A 11 29.93 28.79 -16.16
C ARG A 11 29.63 29.34 -14.77
N GLU A 12 29.67 30.66 -14.61
CA GLU A 12 29.36 31.34 -13.35
C GLU A 12 27.90 31.14 -12.93
N ALA A 13 26.96 31.13 -13.89
CA ALA A 13 25.56 30.82 -13.59
C ALA A 13 25.38 29.35 -13.18
N ILE A 14 26.11 28.42 -13.81
CA ILE A 14 26.11 27.00 -13.44
C ILE A 14 26.69 26.80 -12.03
N ASP A 15 27.79 27.48 -11.69
CA ASP A 15 28.41 27.37 -10.37
C ASP A 15 27.53 27.97 -9.27
N ARG A 16 26.69 28.96 -9.57
CA ARG A 16 25.66 29.47 -8.64
C ARG A 16 24.47 28.52 -8.47
N LEU A 17 24.19 27.65 -9.45
CA LEU A 17 23.15 26.63 -9.36
C LEU A 17 23.62 25.40 -8.60
N ARG A 18 24.93 25.20 -8.46
CA ARG A 18 25.46 24.10 -7.66
C ARG A 18 25.12 24.36 -6.20
N PRO A 19 24.42 23.43 -5.53
CA PRO A 19 24.13 23.60 -4.12
C PRO A 19 25.45 23.67 -3.35
N HIS A 20 25.64 24.75 -2.58
CA HIS A 20 26.83 24.98 -1.75
C HIS A 20 27.10 23.83 -0.76
N TYR A 21 26.08 23.02 -0.47
CA TYR A 21 26.18 21.82 0.32
C TYR A 21 25.11 20.81 -0.09
N ILE A 22 25.52 19.60 -0.49
CA ILE A 22 24.60 18.47 -0.67
C ILE A 22 24.44 17.80 0.70
N ARG A 23 23.41 18.18 1.44
CA ARG A 23 23.07 17.49 2.70
C ARG A 23 22.49 16.12 2.37
N ARG A 24 23.32 15.07 2.50
CA ARG A 24 22.83 13.69 2.47
C ARG A 24 22.08 13.44 3.77
N ILE A 25 20.75 13.51 3.72
CA ILE A 25 19.88 13.15 4.84
C ILE A 25 19.56 11.66 4.69
N SER A 26 19.92 10.85 5.69
CA SER A 26 19.40 9.48 5.77
C SER A 26 17.93 9.57 6.14
N LEU A 27 17.05 9.13 5.25
CA LEU A 27 15.63 9.03 5.57
C LEU A 27 15.42 7.87 6.54
N SER A 28 14.89 8.17 7.73
CA SER A 28 14.45 7.13 8.65
C SER A 28 13.17 6.46 8.12
N CYS A 29 12.86 5.27 8.62
CA CYS A 29 11.57 4.63 8.33
C CYS A 29 10.38 5.51 8.74
N GLY A 30 10.54 6.33 9.79
CA GLY A 30 9.54 7.31 10.22
C GLY A 30 9.35 8.43 9.19
N ASP A 31 10.43 8.92 8.59
CA ASP A 31 10.37 9.97 7.55
C ASP A 31 9.69 9.47 6.29
N ILE A 32 10.00 8.23 5.88
CA ILE A 32 9.35 7.57 4.74
C ILE A 32 7.85 7.39 5.02
N LEU A 33 7.49 6.91 6.22
CA LEU A 33 6.09 6.78 6.61
C LEU A 33 5.36 8.13 6.66
N GLY A 34 6.04 9.17 7.15
CA GLY A 34 5.51 10.54 7.17
C GLY A 34 5.29 11.10 5.77
N LEU A 35 6.20 10.81 4.83
CA LEU A 35 6.06 11.14 3.41
C LEU A 35 4.87 10.40 2.80
N PHE A 36 4.74 9.09 3.01
CA PHE A 36 3.58 8.32 2.56
C PHE A 36 2.29 8.90 3.11
N ALA A 37 2.20 9.18 4.41
CA ALA A 37 1.01 9.76 5.01
C ALA A 37 0.64 11.12 4.38
N LYS A 38 1.63 12.01 4.15
CA LYS A 38 1.42 13.29 3.48
C LYS A 38 0.96 13.12 2.04
N VAL A 39 1.59 12.22 1.28
CA VAL A 39 1.19 11.91 -0.10
C VAL A 39 -0.23 11.34 -0.13
N THR A 40 -0.59 10.45 0.79
CA THR A 40 -1.95 9.91 0.91
C THR A 40 -2.97 11.00 1.21
N ILE A 41 -2.66 11.95 2.11
CA ILE A 41 -3.53 13.11 2.39
C ILE A 41 -3.66 14.03 1.16
N MET A 42 -2.58 14.23 0.41
CA MET A 42 -2.60 15.01 -0.84
C MET A 42 -3.39 14.30 -1.95
N MET A 43 -3.36 12.98 -1.98
CA MET A 43 -4.11 12.14 -2.93
C MET A 43 -5.57 11.92 -2.51
N ASN A 44 -6.00 12.39 -1.35
CA ASN A 44 -7.26 12.02 -0.69
C ASN A 44 -8.53 12.63 -1.31
N ASN A 45 -8.42 13.37 -2.42
CA ASN A 45 -9.60 13.79 -3.18
C ASN A 45 -10.28 12.60 -3.89
N GLU A 46 -9.58 11.48 -4.07
CA GLU A 46 -10.17 10.20 -4.50
C GLU A 46 -9.50 9.06 -3.71
N LYS A 47 -10.28 8.14 -3.12
CA LYS A 47 -9.75 6.92 -2.50
C LYS A 47 -9.06 6.06 -3.57
N ARG A 48 -7.78 6.31 -3.84
CA ARG A 48 -7.02 5.70 -4.94
C ARG A 48 -6.97 4.18 -4.88
N PHE A 49 -7.00 3.59 -3.68
CA PHE A 49 -7.02 2.14 -3.45
C PHE A 49 -8.35 1.66 -2.87
N ASN A 50 -9.46 2.08 -3.46
CA ASN A 50 -10.78 1.61 -3.05
C ASN A 50 -11.10 0.24 -3.68
N PHE A 51 -10.92 -0.83 -2.92
CA PHE A 51 -11.25 -2.19 -3.37
C PHE A 51 -12.77 -2.47 -3.42
N ASP A 52 -13.60 -1.54 -2.94
CA ASP A 52 -15.06 -1.57 -3.08
C ASP A 52 -15.56 -0.97 -4.39
N ASP A 53 -14.73 -0.14 -5.03
CA ASP A 53 -15.05 0.51 -6.30
C ASP A 53 -13.95 0.16 -7.32
N MET A 54 -14.05 -1.05 -7.88
CA MET A 54 -13.08 -1.58 -8.85
C MET A 54 -12.99 -0.75 -10.13
N MET A 55 -13.97 0.13 -10.41
CA MET A 55 -13.89 1.07 -11.54
C MET A 55 -12.83 2.15 -11.31
N LYS A 56 -12.60 2.55 -10.06
CA LYS A 56 -11.63 3.60 -9.69
C LYS A 56 -10.21 3.09 -9.41
N LEU A 57 -10.05 1.78 -9.22
CA LEU A 57 -8.74 1.15 -9.02
C LEU A 57 -8.11 0.83 -10.39
N ALA A 58 -6.85 1.18 -10.67
CA ALA A 58 -6.22 0.71 -11.91
C ALA A 58 -5.95 -0.81 -11.86
N ASN A 59 -6.02 -1.52 -13.00
CA ASN A 59 -5.73 -2.97 -13.00
C ASN A 59 -4.28 -3.26 -12.59
N GLU A 60 -3.35 -2.40 -12.99
CA GLU A 60 -1.95 -2.46 -12.56
C GLU A 60 -1.81 -2.27 -11.05
N ASP A 61 -2.52 -1.31 -10.45
CA ASP A 61 -2.51 -1.08 -9.01
C ASP A 61 -3.07 -2.29 -8.24
N ASN A 62 -4.18 -2.87 -8.72
CA ASN A 62 -4.74 -4.10 -8.16
C ASN A 62 -3.74 -5.25 -8.23
N TYR A 63 -3.10 -5.44 -9.38
CA TYR A 63 -2.10 -6.48 -9.57
C TYR A 63 -0.91 -6.24 -8.64
N ASN A 64 -0.28 -5.07 -8.72
CA ASN A 64 0.90 -4.69 -7.93
C ASN A 64 0.70 -4.89 -6.43
N LEU A 65 -0.50 -4.57 -5.92
CA LEU A 65 -0.83 -4.78 -4.52
C LEU A 65 -1.14 -6.25 -4.20
N THR A 66 -1.94 -6.94 -5.01
CA THR A 66 -2.56 -8.22 -4.58
C THR A 66 -1.95 -9.48 -5.19
N GLY A 67 -1.29 -9.41 -6.34
CA GLY A 67 -0.97 -10.63 -7.11
C GLY A 67 -1.89 -10.91 -8.28
N LEU A 68 -3.09 -10.30 -8.28
CA LEU A 68 -4.20 -10.74 -9.09
C LEU A 68 -4.65 -9.64 -10.06
N SER A 69 -5.10 -10.01 -11.25
CA SER A 69 -5.88 -9.09 -12.07
C SER A 69 -7.20 -8.74 -11.36
N LYS A 70 -7.88 -7.67 -11.80
CA LYS A 70 -9.20 -7.33 -11.25
C LYS A 70 -10.19 -8.49 -11.37
N GLU A 71 -10.23 -9.14 -12.53
CA GLU A 71 -11.11 -10.27 -12.81
C GLU A 71 -10.83 -11.46 -11.89
N GLN A 72 -9.55 -11.80 -11.69
CA GLN A 72 -9.13 -12.84 -10.77
C GLN A 72 -9.50 -12.50 -9.32
N PHE A 73 -9.35 -11.24 -8.94
CA PHE A 73 -9.73 -10.76 -7.63
C PHE A 73 -11.26 -10.79 -7.42
N ASP A 74 -12.05 -10.41 -8.44
CA ASP A 74 -13.52 -10.52 -8.40
C ASP A 74 -13.99 -11.96 -8.30
N HIS A 75 -13.37 -12.87 -9.05
CA HIS A 75 -13.65 -14.30 -8.96
C HIS A 75 -13.34 -14.83 -7.55
N LEU A 76 -12.19 -14.45 -6.98
CA LEU A 76 -11.85 -14.76 -5.60
C LEU A 76 -12.93 -14.24 -4.64
N MET A 77 -13.31 -12.96 -4.74
CA MET A 77 -14.33 -12.38 -3.86
C MET A 77 -15.70 -13.06 -3.99
N THR A 78 -16.03 -13.58 -5.17
CA THR A 78 -17.24 -14.38 -5.41
C THR A 78 -17.17 -15.72 -4.67
N MET A 79 -16.03 -16.41 -4.71
CA MET A 79 -15.83 -17.64 -3.92
C MET A 79 -15.91 -17.38 -2.41
N LEU A 80 -15.45 -16.21 -1.98
CA LEU A 80 -15.45 -15.78 -0.58
C LEU A 80 -16.77 -15.17 -0.13
N SER A 81 -17.74 -14.95 -1.03
CA SER A 81 -19.03 -14.32 -0.70
C SER A 81 -19.89 -15.16 0.26
N THR A 82 -19.62 -16.45 0.34
CA THR A 82 -20.23 -17.40 1.28
C THR A 82 -19.66 -17.30 2.70
N LEU A 83 -18.57 -16.54 2.91
CA LEU A 83 -17.95 -16.33 4.21
C LEU A 83 -18.63 -15.21 4.99
N ASN A 84 -18.85 -15.45 6.28
CA ASN A 84 -19.21 -14.43 7.26
C ASN A 84 -17.99 -13.61 7.68
N LEU A 85 -17.33 -12.96 6.71
CA LEU A 85 -16.30 -11.97 7.02
C LEU A 85 -16.97 -10.80 7.77
N ARG A 86 -16.55 -10.58 9.01
CA ARG A 86 -17.09 -9.53 9.87
C ARG A 86 -16.81 -8.16 9.25
N ASN A 87 -17.85 -7.58 8.66
CA ASN A 87 -17.85 -6.19 8.21
C ASN A 87 -17.54 -5.28 9.41
N SER A 88 -16.69 -4.30 9.18
CA SER A 88 -16.36 -3.27 10.16
C SER A 88 -16.66 -1.91 9.53
N PRO A 89 -17.11 -0.90 10.31
CA PRO A 89 -17.49 0.40 9.77
C PRO A 89 -16.38 1.11 8.97
N TYR A 90 -15.13 0.66 9.11
CA TYR A 90 -13.96 1.24 8.46
C TYR A 90 -13.36 0.37 7.34
N ARG A 91 -13.93 -0.82 7.06
CA ARG A 91 -13.40 -1.73 6.04
C ARG A 91 -14.46 -2.68 5.49
N SER A 92 -14.39 -2.92 4.19
CA SER A 92 -15.12 -3.99 3.54
C SER A 92 -14.36 -5.32 3.55
N ASN A 93 -15.08 -6.39 3.21
CA ASN A 93 -14.51 -7.71 2.97
C ASN A 93 -13.45 -7.69 1.86
N ARG A 94 -13.69 -6.94 0.78
CA ARG A 94 -12.75 -6.78 -0.34
C ARG A 94 -11.45 -6.12 0.12
N THR A 95 -11.55 -5.03 0.88
CA THR A 95 -10.39 -4.33 1.44
C THR A 95 -9.58 -5.22 2.39
N ALA A 96 -10.27 -6.05 3.20
CA ALA A 96 -9.60 -6.96 4.12
C ALA A 96 -8.81 -8.06 3.40
N VAL A 97 -9.40 -8.68 2.38
CA VAL A 97 -8.75 -9.67 1.52
C VAL A 97 -7.58 -9.06 0.78
N ALA A 98 -7.78 -7.89 0.15
CA ALA A 98 -6.70 -7.17 -0.53
C ALA A 98 -5.55 -6.81 0.42
N CYS A 99 -5.84 -6.40 1.65
CA CYS A 99 -4.82 -6.10 2.66
C CYS A 99 -4.02 -7.34 3.06
N LEU A 100 -4.67 -8.50 3.21
CA LEU A 100 -3.99 -9.78 3.46
C LEU A 100 -3.10 -10.18 2.27
N LEU A 101 -3.61 -10.12 1.04
CA LEU A 101 -2.85 -10.42 -0.17
C LEU A 101 -1.64 -9.49 -0.32
N ALA A 102 -1.83 -8.19 -0.11
CA ALA A 102 -0.74 -7.21 -0.14
C ALA A 102 0.30 -7.45 0.96
N LYS A 103 -0.13 -7.84 2.16
CA LYS A 103 0.79 -8.23 3.22
C LYS A 103 1.67 -9.41 2.80
N MET A 104 1.06 -10.44 2.17
CA MET A 104 1.77 -11.64 1.74
C MET A 104 2.69 -11.37 0.54
N ARG A 105 2.24 -10.59 -0.45
CA ARG A 105 3.00 -10.26 -1.66
C ARG A 105 4.17 -9.33 -1.37
N LEU A 106 3.95 -8.28 -0.58
CA LEU A 106 4.92 -7.19 -0.43
C LEU A 106 5.80 -7.32 0.83
N GLY A 107 5.41 -8.13 1.81
CA GLY A 107 6.17 -8.30 3.06
C GLY A 107 6.30 -7.03 3.93
N ILE A 108 5.55 -5.98 3.63
CA ILE A 108 5.66 -4.66 4.27
C ILE A 108 5.02 -4.61 5.66
N SER A 109 5.39 -3.61 6.47
CA SER A 109 4.88 -3.46 7.84
C SER A 109 3.39 -3.08 7.88
N ASN A 110 2.72 -3.41 8.98
CA ASN A 110 1.30 -3.06 9.17
C ASN A 110 1.08 -1.54 9.27
N ARG A 111 2.12 -0.75 9.55
CA ARG A 111 2.06 0.72 9.52
C ARG A 111 1.98 1.23 8.08
N VAL A 112 2.81 0.70 7.18
CA VAL A 112 2.77 1.06 5.75
C VAL A 112 1.42 0.65 5.15
N LEU A 113 0.95 -0.57 5.44
CA LEU A 113 -0.37 -1.02 4.99
C LEU A 113 -1.51 -0.13 5.50
N ALA A 114 -1.43 0.36 6.73
CA ALA A 114 -2.43 1.28 7.26
C ALA A 114 -2.48 2.57 6.44
N SER A 115 -1.33 3.12 6.03
CA SER A 115 -1.26 4.28 5.15
C SER A 115 -1.78 3.99 3.74
N VAL A 116 -1.35 2.89 3.12
CA VAL A 116 -1.74 2.52 1.74
C VAL A 116 -3.25 2.24 1.64
N PHE A 117 -3.81 1.47 2.56
CA PHE A 117 -5.23 1.12 2.58
C PHE A 117 -6.11 2.14 3.33
N GLN A 118 -5.54 3.27 3.76
CA GLN A 118 -6.23 4.31 4.52
C GLN A 118 -6.97 3.77 5.76
N LEU A 119 -6.38 2.76 6.42
CA LEU A 119 -6.92 2.19 7.65
C LEU A 119 -6.44 3.01 8.85
N PRO A 120 -7.28 3.19 9.90
CA PRO A 120 -7.00 4.15 10.96
C PRO A 120 -5.78 3.77 11.82
N SER A 121 -5.35 2.50 11.82
CA SER A 121 -4.16 2.10 12.59
C SER A 121 -3.57 0.76 12.14
N LYS A 122 -2.31 0.51 12.56
CA LYS A 122 -1.68 -0.82 12.43
C LYS A 122 -2.46 -1.94 13.12
N ARG A 123 -3.23 -1.60 14.17
CA ARG A 123 -4.08 -2.56 14.91
C ARG A 123 -5.28 -2.97 14.05
N SER A 124 -5.88 -2.02 13.34
CA SER A 124 -6.97 -2.27 12.39
C SER A 124 -6.52 -3.21 11.26
N VAL A 125 -5.32 -2.98 10.71
CA VAL A 125 -4.67 -3.89 9.74
C VAL A 125 -4.48 -5.28 10.34
N SER A 126 -3.89 -5.37 11.54
CA SER A 126 -3.63 -6.66 12.19
C SER A 126 -4.90 -7.47 12.44
N SER A 127 -5.96 -6.81 12.92
CA SER A 127 -7.26 -7.43 13.15
C SER A 127 -7.90 -7.89 11.85
N ALA A 128 -7.80 -7.07 10.79
CA ALA A 128 -8.32 -7.41 9.47
C ALA A 128 -7.65 -8.66 8.90
N ILE A 129 -6.32 -8.68 8.90
CA ILE A 129 -5.50 -9.82 8.45
C ILE A 129 -5.83 -11.08 9.25
N ALA A 130 -5.90 -10.98 10.59
CA ALA A 130 -6.18 -12.13 11.45
C ALA A 130 -7.57 -12.72 11.21
N SER A 131 -8.58 -11.86 11.09
CA SER A 131 -9.96 -12.28 10.80
C SER A 131 -10.07 -12.93 9.42
N THR A 132 -9.56 -12.28 8.38
CA THR A 132 -9.61 -12.83 7.01
C THR A 132 -8.84 -14.15 6.91
N ARG A 133 -7.66 -14.24 7.54
CA ARG A 133 -6.89 -15.49 7.56
C ARG A 133 -7.65 -16.63 8.21
N SER A 134 -8.30 -16.38 9.35
CA SER A 134 -9.06 -17.43 10.05
C SER A 134 -10.13 -18.02 9.15
N GLU A 135 -10.85 -17.16 8.42
CA GLU A 135 -11.91 -17.65 7.53
C GLU A 135 -11.38 -18.34 6.27
N LEU A 136 -10.26 -17.88 5.72
CA LEU A 136 -9.62 -18.57 4.59
C LEU A 136 -9.05 -19.94 4.99
N VAL A 137 -8.59 -20.10 6.23
CA VAL A 137 -8.15 -21.42 6.73
C VAL A 137 -9.34 -22.36 6.90
N THR A 138 -10.47 -21.87 7.39
CA THR A 138 -11.71 -22.67 7.55
C THR A 138 -12.17 -23.31 6.23
N ILE A 139 -11.95 -22.62 5.10
CA ILE A 139 -12.32 -23.13 3.76
C ILE A 139 -11.19 -23.84 3.02
N SER A 140 -10.08 -24.17 3.69
CA SER A 140 -8.89 -24.81 3.08
C SER A 140 -8.27 -24.01 1.93
N PHE A 141 -8.54 -22.71 1.83
CA PHE A 141 -7.99 -21.85 0.79
C PHE A 141 -6.50 -21.54 0.99
N VAL A 142 -5.93 -21.92 2.14
CA VAL A 142 -4.55 -21.64 2.52
C VAL A 142 -3.79 -22.95 2.73
N PRO A 143 -2.67 -23.21 2.02
CA PRO A 143 -1.84 -24.36 2.31
C PRO A 143 -1.29 -24.26 3.74
N ILE A 144 -1.30 -25.36 4.49
CA ILE A 144 -0.92 -25.41 5.93
C ILE A 144 0.45 -24.76 6.24
N ILE A 145 1.38 -24.76 5.29
CA ILE A 145 2.70 -24.11 5.37
C ILE A 145 2.62 -22.59 5.62
N TRP A 146 1.55 -21.93 5.18
CA TRP A 146 1.38 -20.48 5.29
C TRP A 146 0.89 -20.02 6.68
N VAL A 147 0.38 -20.94 7.50
CA VAL A 147 -0.07 -20.66 8.87
C VAL A 147 1.11 -20.49 9.83
N LEU A 148 2.23 -21.16 9.55
CA LEU A 148 3.39 -21.22 10.45
C LEU A 148 4.42 -20.10 10.25
N GLY A 149 4.48 -19.49 9.06
CA GLY A 149 5.53 -18.50 8.71
C GLY A 149 5.37 -17.10 9.30
N ILE A 150 4.15 -16.66 9.64
CA ILE A 150 3.89 -15.26 10.06
C ILE A 150 4.01 -15.05 11.58
N LYS A 151 4.19 -16.14 12.36
CA LYS A 151 4.33 -16.06 13.83
C LYS A 151 5.72 -15.60 14.32
N ARG A 152 6.70 -15.37 13.44
CA ARG A 152 8.11 -15.17 13.86
C ARG A 152 8.59 -13.73 14.06
N ASN A 153 7.86 -12.69 13.67
CA ASN A 153 8.29 -11.31 13.88
C ASN A 153 7.21 -10.50 14.60
N GLY A 154 7.10 -10.72 15.91
CA GLY A 154 6.44 -9.83 16.87
C GLY A 154 7.43 -8.82 17.41
#